data_AF-A0A327YU61-F1
#
_entry.id   AF-A0A327YU61-F1
#
_cell.length_a   1.000
_cell.length_b   1.000
_cell.length_c   1.000
_cell.angle_alpha   90.00
_cell.angle_beta   90.00
_cell.angle_gamma   90.00
#
_symmetry.space_group_name_H-M   'P 1'
#
loop_
_entity.id
_entity.type
_entity.pdbx_description
1 polymer ?
#
loop_
_entity_poly.entity_id
_entity_poly.type
_entity_poly.pdbx_seq_one_letter_code
_entity_poly.pdbx_strand_id
1 'polypeptide(L)'
;MRRWSAPDNAGRAEDERFLEAMHRHEVDGMSFAVLARDLCRSRAAVCGMFKRVRDAEQPCQCVNPENRDGGMPPRWWRKCP
;
A
#
# COMPACT_ATOMS: atom_id res chain seq x y z
N MET A 1 27.94 -4.25 -11.38
CA MET A 1 26.62 -3.57 -11.40
C MET A 1 25.53 -4.61 -11.22
N ARG A 2 24.79 -4.61 -10.10
CA ARG A 2 23.58 -5.44 -9.99
C ARG A 2 22.47 -4.73 -10.75
N ARG A 3 21.95 -5.37 -11.81
CA ARG A 3 20.75 -4.93 -12.51
C ARG A 3 19.58 -5.04 -11.53
N TRP A 4 18.98 -3.91 -11.16
CA TRP A 4 17.72 -3.90 -10.43
C TRP A 4 16.65 -4.41 -11.40
N SER A 5 16.31 -5.69 -11.32
CA SER A 5 15.11 -6.21 -11.98
C SER A 5 13.94 -5.82 -11.08
N ALA A 6 13.10 -4.90 -11.54
CA ALA A 6 11.84 -4.62 -10.86
C ALA A 6 11.07 -5.96 -10.71
N PRO A 7 10.53 -6.28 -9.53
CA PRO A 7 9.76 -7.50 -9.34
C PRO A 7 8.60 -7.53 -10.36
N ASP A 8 8.36 -8.72 -10.90
CA ASP A 8 7.41 -8.99 -11.99
C ASP A 8 6.13 -8.16 -11.82
N ASN A 9 5.79 -7.39 -12.86
CA ASN A 9 4.74 -6.38 -12.90
C ASN A 9 3.42 -6.85 -12.25
N ALA A 10 3.25 -6.62 -10.95
CA ALA A 10 1.95 -6.21 -10.44
C ALA A 10 1.64 -4.92 -11.21
N GLY A 11 0.68 -4.97 -12.14
CA GLY A 11 0.39 -3.81 -12.98
C GLY A 11 0.00 -2.62 -12.11
N ARG A 12 0.22 -1.39 -12.58
CA ARG A 12 -0.20 -0.14 -11.90
C ARG A 12 -1.59 -0.21 -11.27
N ALA A 13 -2.54 -0.86 -11.93
CA ALA A 13 -3.91 -1.03 -11.42
C ALA A 13 -4.00 -1.96 -10.19
N GLU A 14 -3.11 -2.93 -10.06
CA GLU A 14 -2.99 -3.76 -8.86
C GLU A 14 -2.38 -2.96 -7.71
N ASP A 15 -1.35 -2.15 -7.96
CA ASP A 15 -0.78 -1.25 -6.96
C ASP A 15 -1.80 -0.23 -6.46
N GLU A 16 -2.58 0.38 -7.36
CA GLU A 16 -3.65 1.31 -6.98
C GLU A 16 -4.73 0.63 -6.13
N ARG A 17 -5.13 -0.60 -6.47
CA ARG A 17 -6.07 -1.39 -5.66
C ARG A 17 -5.51 -1.69 -4.28
N PHE A 18 -4.21 -1.96 -4.20
CA PHE A 18 -3.55 -2.21 -2.93
C PHE A 18 -3.50 -0.95 -2.06
N LEU A 19 -3.09 0.18 -2.62
CA LEU A 19 -3.07 1.47 -1.93
C LEU A 19 -4.47 1.89 -1.47
N GLU A 20 -5.49 1.64 -2.29
CA GLU A 20 -6.88 1.86 -1.89
C GLU A 20 -7.32 0.95 -0.75
N ALA A 21 -6.93 -0.32 -0.75
CA ALA A 21 -7.21 -1.23 0.36
C ALA A 21 -6.59 -0.78 1.67
N MET A 22 -5.34 -0.29 1.63
CA MET A 22 -4.65 0.27 2.79
C MET A 22 -5.38 1.49 3.33
N HIS A 23 -5.73 2.44 2.46
CA HIS A 23 -6.48 3.63 2.86
C HIS A 23 -7.81 3.29 3.52
N ARG A 24 -8.60 2.40 2.93
CA ARG A 24 -9.89 1.98 3.50
C ARG A 24 -9.72 1.28 4.85
N HIS A 25 -8.61 0.59 5.08
CA HIS A 25 -8.34 -0.02 6.38
C HIS A 25 -7.92 1.00 7.43
N GLU A 26 -6.91 1.81 7.13
CA GLU A 26 -6.22 2.67 8.10
C GLU A 26 -6.94 4.00 8.33
N VAL A 27 -7.63 4.53 7.31
CA VAL A 27 -8.35 5.80 7.38
C VAL A 27 -9.84 5.56 7.58
N ASP A 28 -10.45 4.69 6.77
CA ASP A 28 -11.91 4.47 6.83
C ASP A 28 -12.32 3.39 7.88
N GLY A 29 -11.35 2.72 8.51
CA GLY A 29 -11.60 1.72 9.56
C GLY A 29 -12.22 0.40 9.06
N MET A 30 -12.15 0.10 7.76
CA MET A 30 -12.75 -1.11 7.21
C MET A 30 -12.03 -2.38 7.68
N SER A 31 -12.81 -3.41 8.00
CA SER A 31 -12.24 -4.72 8.35
C SER A 31 -11.71 -5.48 7.13
N PHE A 32 -10.74 -6.37 7.33
CA PHE A 32 -10.23 -7.25 6.25
C PHE A 32 -11.30 -8.14 5.62
N ALA A 33 -12.38 -8.45 6.35
CA ALA A 33 -13.49 -9.23 5.79
C ALA A 33 -14.29 -8.43 4.75
N VAL A 34 -14.49 -7.12 4.99
CA VAL A 34 -15.13 -6.21 4.04
C VAL A 34 -14.23 -6.00 2.83
N LEU A 35 -12.94 -5.72 3.06
CA LEU A 35 -11.97 -5.53 1.97
C LEU A 35 -11.81 -6.76 1.07
N ALA A 36 -11.84 -7.96 1.65
CA ALA A 36 -11.81 -9.20 0.88
C ALA A 36 -12.97 -9.32 -0.11
N ARG A 37 -14.19 -8.94 0.33
CA ARG A 37 -15.38 -8.90 -0.53
C ARG A 37 -15.23 -7.85 -1.64
N ASP A 38 -14.83 -6.64 -1.28
CA ASP A 38 -14.70 -5.51 -2.22
C ASP A 38 -13.64 -5.75 -3.29
N LEU A 39 -12.53 -6.40 -2.93
CA LEU A 39 -11.41 -6.67 -3.83
C LEU A 39 -11.55 -8.00 -4.58
N CYS A 40 -12.63 -8.75 -4.34
CA CYS A 40 -12.82 -10.12 -4.85
C CYS A 40 -11.62 -11.03 -4.54
N ARG A 41 -11.07 -10.95 -3.32
CA ARG A 41 -9.94 -11.76 -2.85
C ARG A 41 -10.31 -12.54 -1.60
N SER A 42 -9.54 -13.59 -1.28
CA SER A 42 -9.68 -14.26 0.00
C SER A 42 -9.19 -13.36 1.14
N ARG A 43 -9.75 -13.52 2.35
CA ARG A 43 -9.26 -12.82 3.55
C ARG A 43 -7.77 -13.06 3.79
N ALA A 44 -7.29 -14.29 3.57
CA ALA A 44 -5.88 -14.64 3.71
C ALA A 44 -4.98 -13.87 2.73
N ALA A 45 -5.43 -13.68 1.49
CA ALA A 45 -4.71 -12.88 0.50
C ALA A 45 -4.60 -11.41 0.95
N VAL A 46 -5.68 -10.82 1.47
CA VAL A 46 -5.67 -9.46 2.03
C VAL A 46 -4.70 -9.38 3.21
N CYS A 47 -4.78 -10.29 4.19
CA CYS A 47 -3.83 -10.32 5.31
C CYS A 47 -2.37 -10.43 4.85
N GLY A 48 -2.09 -11.24 3.83
CA GLY A 48 -0.76 -11.38 3.24
C GLY A 48 -0.25 -10.10 2.59
N MET A 49 -1.14 -9.30 1.98
CA MET A 49 -0.79 -8.00 1.41
C MET A 49 -0.31 -7.02 2.49
N PHE A 50 -1.06 -6.86 3.58
CA PHE A 50 -0.68 -6.00 4.71
C PHE A 50 0.58 -6.49 5.42
N LYS A 51 0.72 -7.81 5.60
CA LYS A 51 1.92 -8.41 6.19
C LYS A 51 3.17 -8.04 5.39
N ARG A 52 3.14 -8.10 4.06
CA ARG A 52 4.29 -7.74 3.23
C ARG A 52 4.71 -6.28 3.39
N VAL A 53 3.78 -5.34 3.53
CA VAL A 53 4.13 -3.93 3.78
C VAL A 53 4.76 -3.75 5.13
N ARG A 54 4.16 -4.33 6.17
CA ARG A 54 4.73 -4.28 7.52
C ARG A 54 6.10 -4.94 7.59
N ASP A 55 6.29 -6.07 6.91
CA ASP A 55 7.59 -6.77 6.88
C ASP A 55 8.61 -6.04 5.99
N ALA A 56 8.15 -5.23 5.02
CA ALA A 56 9.00 -4.38 4.18
C ALA A 56 9.35 -3.04 4.83
N GLU A 57 8.77 -2.73 6.00
CA GLU A 57 8.98 -1.50 6.75
C GLU A 57 10.50 -1.32 7.02
N GLN A 58 11.10 -0.38 6.30
CA GLN A 58 12.51 -0.04 6.44
C GLN A 58 12.66 0.97 7.57
N PRO A 59 13.81 0.99 8.27
CA PRO A 59 14.11 2.06 9.21
C PRO A 59 13.98 3.41 8.48
N CYS A 60 13.08 4.27 8.96
CA CYS A 60 12.88 5.61 8.39
C CYS A 60 14.23 6.33 8.32
N GLN A 61 14.68 6.58 7.09
CA GLN A 61 15.89 7.35 6.81
C GLN A 61 15.62 8.86 6.81
N CYS A 62 14.53 9.29 7.45
CA CYS A 62 14.08 10.67 7.49
C CYS A 62 14.95 11.45 8.49
N VAL A 63 16.21 11.68 8.08
CA VAL A 63 17.24 12.38 8.86
C VAL A 63 16.82 13.83 9.09
N ASN A 64 16.27 14.46 8.05
CA ASN A 64 15.85 15.85 8.13
C ASN A 64 14.37 15.96 8.56
N PRO A 65 14.02 16.96 9.42
CA PRO A 65 12.65 17.17 9.86
C PRO A 65 11.64 17.34 8.72
N GLU A 66 12.00 18.01 7.63
CA GLU A 66 11.12 18.23 6.47
C GLU A 66 10.70 16.93 5.75
N ASN A 67 11.48 15.85 5.92
CA ASN A 67 11.16 14.53 5.35
C ASN A 67 10.34 13.65 6.31
N ARG A 68 10.10 14.11 7.55
CA ARG A 68 9.20 13.43 8.51
C ARG A 68 7.75 13.78 8.24
N ASP A 69 7.54 14.97 7.70
CA ASP A 69 6.23 15.54 7.40
C ASP A 69 5.77 15.16 6.00
N GLY A 70 6.34 14.09 5.39
CA GLY A 70 6.00 13.54 4.08
C GLY A 70 4.57 13.00 3.99
N GLY A 71 3.61 13.71 4.59
CA GLY A 71 2.18 13.50 4.56
C GLY A 71 1.71 13.65 3.13
N MET A 72 1.66 12.52 2.45
CA MET A 72 0.95 12.47 1.20
C MET A 72 -0.55 12.59 1.51
N PRO A 73 -1.28 13.49 0.82
CA PRO A 73 -2.71 13.63 1.04
C PRO A 73 -3.43 12.29 0.77
N PRO A 74 -4.62 12.06 1.39
CA PRO A 74 -5.41 10.88 1.08
C PRO A 74 -5.57 10.70 -0.42
N ARG A 75 -5.29 9.48 -0.91
CA ARG A 75 -5.42 9.11 -2.33
C ARG A 75 -4.46 9.86 -3.28
N TRP A 76 -3.30 10.34 -2.82
CA TRP A 76 -2.26 10.98 -3.66
C TRP A 76 -1.84 10.15 -4.90
N TRP A 77 -1.94 8.81 -4.81
CA TRP A 77 -1.61 7.89 -5.91
C TRP A 77 -2.66 7.87 -7.02
N ARG A 78 -3.88 8.30 -6.71
CA ARG A 78 -4.96 8.37 -7.68
C ARG A 78 -4.68 9.58 -8.57
N LYS A 79 -4.59 9.36 -9.88
CA LYS A 79 -4.55 10.47 -10.83
C LYS A 79 -5.78 11.35 -10.56
N CYS A 80 -5.55 12.66 -10.48
CA CYS A 80 -6.60 13.66 -10.34
C CYS A 80 -7.76 13.32 -11.29
N PRO A 81 -9.02 13.31 -10.83
CA PRO A 81 -10.17 13.13 -11.72
C PRO A 81 -10.19 14.19 -12.83
#